data_AF-A0A356TQX9-F1
#
_entry.id   AF-A0A356TQX9-F1
#
_cell.length_a   1.000
_cell.length_b   1.000
_cell.length_c   1.000
_cell.angle_alpha   90.00
_cell.angle_beta   90.00
_cell.angle_gamma   90.00
#
_symmetry.space_group_name_H-M   'P 1'
#
loop_
_entity.id
_entity.type
_entity.pdbx_description
1 polymer ?
#
loop_
_entity_poly.entity_id
_entity_poly.type
_entity_poly.pdbx_seq_one_letter_code
_entity_poly.pdbx_strand_id
1 'polypeptide(L)'
;MESSIDPMMTLAPYLVGLTLTNLALTVVFAALLWSDRRPYLVAWSTAWALYTLGNVLAVTSFVSAGLDAPELIGVLTMLSANATLIGASFYLRARWPWRWLVAESVGVAWAVVAGAALGLPLLVVTLPLFAVLGAWLLTRGVQLSRLSGVGAKVAGAALCLWGLHALDFPFVGHLEWVRPWGTMVAEVLITVIGTGFILMHADGTRLEAERSAQRLERFFDNAIEGIFASTADGRFVFVNRALVEMLGYERPEDLLGLNIREDLYADPEERDRIIAEHGERGILRAHARLRRADGEEL
;
A
#
# COMPACT_ATOMS: atom_id res chain seq x y z
N MET A 1 -31.11 -26.26 35.22
CA MET A 1 -31.06 -24.80 35.24
C MET A 1 -29.72 -24.41 34.63
N GLU A 2 -29.64 -24.40 33.30
CA GLU A 2 -28.42 -23.99 32.61
C GLU A 2 -28.26 -22.48 32.79
N SER A 3 -27.16 -22.09 33.43
CA SER A 3 -26.69 -20.70 33.43
C SER A 3 -26.43 -20.32 31.98
N SER A 4 -27.32 -19.54 31.36
CA SER A 4 -27.09 -18.96 30.04
C SER A 4 -25.91 -18.01 30.16
N ILE A 5 -24.72 -18.48 29.80
CA ILE A 5 -23.54 -17.63 29.70
C ILE A 5 -23.85 -16.55 28.66
N ASP A 6 -23.72 -15.29 29.04
CA ASP A 6 -23.90 -14.15 28.14
C ASP A 6 -22.97 -14.34 26.91
N PRO A 7 -23.51 -14.44 25.68
CA PRO A 7 -22.71 -14.56 24.46
C PRO A 7 -21.65 -13.45 24.32
N MET A 8 -21.86 -12.28 24.92
CA MET A 8 -20.88 -11.20 24.91
C MET A 8 -19.67 -11.51 25.80
N MET A 9 -19.90 -12.17 26.95
CA MET A 9 -18.83 -12.55 27.88
C MET A 9 -17.91 -13.63 27.32
N THR A 10 -18.41 -14.51 26.45
CA THR A 10 -17.58 -15.52 25.77
C THR A 10 -16.74 -14.95 24.64
N LEU A 11 -17.18 -13.84 24.02
CA LEU A 11 -16.49 -13.22 22.89
C LEU A 11 -15.47 -12.14 23.28
N ALA A 12 -15.53 -11.63 24.52
CA ALA A 12 -14.64 -10.58 24.99
C ALA A 12 -13.13 -10.87 24.82
N PRO A 13 -12.60 -12.08 25.10
CA PRO A 13 -11.17 -12.37 24.86
C PRO A 13 -10.77 -12.25 23.38
N TYR A 14 -11.67 -12.57 22.46
CA TYR A 14 -11.42 -12.46 21.02
C TYR A 14 -11.38 -10.99 20.58
N LEU A 15 -12.27 -10.15 21.12
CA LEU A 15 -12.26 -8.70 20.87
C LEU A 15 -10.96 -8.04 21.34
N VAL A 16 -10.41 -8.48 22.47
CA VAL A 16 -9.07 -8.04 22.94
C VAL A 16 -7.98 -8.46 21.95
N GLY A 17 -7.96 -9.73 21.52
CA GLY A 17 -6.98 -10.21 20.54
C GLY A 17 -7.04 -9.47 19.19
N LEU A 18 -8.26 -9.17 18.71
CA LEU A 18 -8.48 -8.41 17.48
C LEU A 18 -8.06 -6.94 17.64
N THR A 19 -8.26 -6.36 18.82
CA THR A 19 -7.76 -5.02 19.16
C THR A 19 -6.24 -4.95 19.09
N LEU A 20 -5.52 -5.96 19.62
CA LEU A 20 -4.06 -6.03 19.52
C LEU A 20 -3.58 -6.17 18.06
N THR A 21 -4.33 -6.90 17.24
CA THR A 21 -4.03 -7.04 15.81
C THR A 21 -4.19 -5.70 15.09
N ASN A 22 -5.26 -4.96 15.37
CA ASN A 22 -5.47 -3.62 14.81
C ASN A 22 -4.46 -2.59 15.32
N LEU A 23 -4.00 -2.70 16.57
CA LEU A 23 -2.88 -1.91 17.07
C LEU A 23 -1.58 -2.18 16.30
N ALA A 24 -1.28 -3.44 16.00
CA ALA A 24 -0.13 -3.79 15.17
C ALA A 24 -0.25 -3.20 13.75
N LEU A 25 -1.44 -3.29 13.12
CA LEU A 25 -1.70 -2.65 11.83
C LEU A 25 -1.53 -1.13 11.88
N THR A 26 -1.98 -0.47 12.95
CA THR A 26 -1.76 0.97 13.18
C THR A 26 -0.28 1.32 13.17
N VAL A 27 0.56 0.54 13.86
CA VAL A 27 2.02 0.73 13.87
C VAL A 27 2.61 0.54 12.48
N VAL A 28 2.20 -0.51 11.75
CA VAL A 28 2.67 -0.76 10.38
C VAL A 28 2.30 0.39 9.45
N PHE A 29 1.04 0.86 9.45
CA PHE A 29 0.64 2.00 8.62
C PHE A 29 1.37 3.29 9.00
N ALA A 30 1.65 3.53 10.29
CA ALA A 30 2.45 4.68 10.71
C ALA A 30 3.88 4.60 10.18
N ALA A 31 4.51 3.41 10.22
CA ALA A 31 5.84 3.18 9.67
C ALA A 31 5.89 3.39 8.15
N LEU A 32 4.90 2.84 7.41
CA LEU A 32 4.78 3.04 5.97
C LEU A 32 4.60 4.53 5.62
N LEU A 33 3.76 5.25 6.37
CA LEU A 33 3.56 6.68 6.17
C LEU A 33 4.84 7.48 6.40
N TRP A 34 5.62 7.13 7.43
CA TRP A 34 6.90 7.77 7.73
C TRP A 34 7.91 7.62 6.58
N SER A 35 7.97 6.43 5.99
CA SER A 35 8.86 6.11 4.87
C SER A 35 8.44 6.79 3.57
N ASP A 36 7.19 6.57 3.14
CA ASP A 36 6.82 6.77 1.74
C ASP A 36 5.96 8.01 1.50
N ARG A 37 5.37 8.59 2.56
CA ARG A 37 4.60 9.86 2.55
C ARG A 37 3.55 9.99 1.43
N ARG A 38 2.92 8.88 1.03
CA ARG A 38 1.89 8.87 -0.02
C ARG A 38 0.53 9.32 0.54
N PRO A 39 -0.33 10.03 -0.24
CA PRO A 39 -1.64 10.49 0.23
C PRO A 39 -2.58 9.36 0.71
N TYR A 40 -2.56 8.21 0.05
CA TYR A 40 -3.35 7.05 0.48
C TYR A 40 -2.87 6.47 1.82
N LEU A 41 -1.56 6.57 2.12
CA LEU A 41 -1.02 6.14 3.42
C LEU A 41 -1.46 7.09 4.52
N VAL A 42 -1.54 8.40 4.28
CA VAL A 42 -2.09 9.34 5.28
C VAL A 42 -3.49 8.90 5.68
N ALA A 43 -4.36 8.69 4.69
CA ALA A 43 -5.74 8.29 4.92
C ALA A 43 -5.85 6.93 5.62
N TRP A 44 -5.08 5.92 5.19
CA TRP A 44 -5.09 4.61 5.84
C TRP A 44 -4.51 4.66 7.25
N SER A 45 -3.38 5.31 7.50
CA SER A 45 -2.85 5.48 8.87
C SER A 45 -3.87 6.17 9.79
N THR A 46 -4.58 7.20 9.31
CA THR A 46 -5.68 7.81 10.05
C THR A 46 -6.82 6.82 10.32
N ALA A 47 -7.20 6.01 9.34
CA ALA A 47 -8.25 5.00 9.49
C ALA A 47 -7.95 4.00 10.61
N TRP A 48 -6.74 3.41 10.60
CA TRP A 48 -6.36 2.41 11.61
C TRP A 48 -6.14 3.01 12.99
N ALA A 49 -5.59 4.23 13.08
CA ALA A 49 -5.45 4.95 14.34
C ALA A 49 -6.81 5.23 15.00
N LEU A 50 -7.79 5.72 14.23
CA LEU A 50 -9.16 5.96 14.72
C LEU A 50 -9.86 4.66 15.13
N TYR A 51 -9.71 3.61 14.33
CA TYR A 51 -10.31 2.30 14.63
C TYR A 51 -9.75 1.71 15.93
N THR A 52 -8.42 1.72 16.06
CA THR A 52 -7.74 1.21 17.25
C THR A 52 -8.10 2.01 18.49
N LEU A 53 -8.23 3.34 18.37
CA LEU A 53 -8.71 4.18 19.46
C LEU A 53 -10.12 3.78 19.89
N GLY A 54 -11.04 3.57 18.94
CA GLY A 54 -12.39 3.08 19.21
C GLY A 54 -12.39 1.73 19.92
N ASN A 55 -11.57 0.78 19.46
CA ASN A 55 -11.46 -0.54 20.07
C ASN A 55 -10.85 -0.50 21.47
N VAL A 56 -9.84 0.34 21.71
CA VAL A 56 -9.29 0.54 23.05
C VAL A 56 -10.35 1.10 24.00
N LEU A 57 -11.16 2.07 23.55
CA LEU A 57 -12.28 2.58 24.34
C LEU A 57 -13.34 1.50 24.60
N ALA A 58 -13.66 0.67 23.61
CA ALA A 58 -14.62 -0.43 23.75
C ALA A 58 -14.14 -1.48 24.78
N VAL A 59 -12.88 -1.92 24.68
CA VAL A 59 -12.27 -2.85 25.63
C VAL A 59 -12.20 -2.24 27.02
N THR A 60 -11.86 -0.95 27.13
CA THR A 60 -11.79 -0.25 28.42
C THR A 60 -13.17 -0.14 29.05
N SER A 61 -14.21 0.17 28.27
CA SER A 61 -15.61 0.22 28.74
C SER A 61 -16.09 -1.14 29.23
N PHE A 62 -15.63 -2.23 28.59
CA PHE A 62 -15.93 -3.59 29.01
C PHE A 62 -15.21 -3.99 30.32
N VAL A 63 -13.92 -3.65 30.47
CA VAL A 63 -13.10 -4.06 31.63
C VAL A 63 -13.30 -3.15 32.83
N SER A 64 -13.47 -1.85 32.62
CA SER A 64 -13.61 -0.86 33.68
C SER A 64 -15.04 -0.33 33.70
N ALA A 65 -15.75 -0.55 34.81
CA ALA A 65 -17.15 -0.16 34.99
C ALA A 65 -17.40 1.37 35.03
N GLY A 66 -16.43 2.20 34.62
CA GLY A 66 -16.46 3.66 34.76
C GLY A 66 -16.32 4.47 33.47
N LEU A 67 -16.13 3.81 32.32
CA LEU A 67 -16.11 4.47 31.01
C LEU A 67 -17.27 3.94 30.17
N ASP A 68 -18.23 4.79 29.86
CA ASP A 68 -19.36 4.49 28.97
C ASP A 68 -19.40 5.56 27.88
N ALA A 69 -19.01 5.18 26.65
CA ALA A 69 -18.88 6.11 25.52
C ALA A 69 -19.25 5.48 24.15
N PRO A 70 -20.40 4.80 24.02
CA PRO A 70 -20.79 4.09 22.80
C PRO A 70 -20.95 5.02 21.60
N GLU A 71 -21.41 6.26 21.80
CA GLU A 71 -21.54 7.26 20.73
C GLU A 71 -20.17 7.65 20.17
N LEU A 72 -19.19 7.87 21.04
CA LEU A 72 -17.82 8.21 20.64
C LEU A 72 -17.18 7.05 19.86
N ILE A 73 -17.36 5.82 20.33
CA ILE A 73 -16.89 4.61 19.63
C ILE A 73 -17.51 4.56 18.23
N GLY A 74 -18.83 4.75 18.11
CA GLY A 74 -19.53 4.77 16.82
C GLY A 74 -19.00 5.85 15.87
N VAL A 75 -18.75 7.07 16.38
CA VAL A 75 -18.14 8.16 15.58
C VAL A 75 -16.74 7.79 15.10
N LEU A 76 -15.90 7.23 15.96
CA LEU A 76 -14.54 6.80 15.60
C LEU A 76 -14.56 5.70 14.53
N THR A 77 -15.44 4.72 14.65
CA THR A 77 -15.64 3.66 13.64
C THR A 77 -16.08 4.25 12.30
N MET A 78 -17.01 5.20 12.30
CA MET A 78 -17.48 5.86 11.07
C MET A 78 -16.37 6.69 10.40
N LEU A 79 -15.63 7.49 11.17
CA LEU A 79 -14.50 8.27 10.66
C LEU A 79 -13.39 7.35 10.12
N SER A 80 -13.17 6.20 10.76
CA SER A 80 -12.25 5.18 10.26
C SER A 80 -12.69 4.58 8.92
N ALA A 81 -13.97 4.23 8.77
CA ALA A 81 -14.52 3.73 7.51
C ALA A 81 -14.37 4.77 6.38
N ASN A 82 -14.61 6.04 6.68
CA ASN A 82 -14.40 7.13 5.74
C ASN A 82 -12.95 7.29 5.31
N ALA A 83 -12.01 7.29 6.27
CA ALA A 83 -10.59 7.37 5.99
C ALA A 83 -10.10 6.16 5.17
N THR A 84 -10.63 4.96 5.43
CA THR A 84 -10.40 3.74 4.64
C THR A 84 -10.79 3.93 3.16
N LEU A 85 -12.01 4.43 2.92
CA LEU A 85 -12.57 4.62 1.58
C LEU A 85 -11.94 5.81 0.83
N ILE A 86 -11.55 6.86 1.54
CA ILE A 86 -10.76 7.97 1.00
C ILE A 86 -9.38 7.47 0.56
N GLY A 87 -8.69 6.68 1.40
CA GLY A 87 -7.40 6.11 1.04
C GLY A 87 -7.48 5.19 -0.17
N ALA A 88 -8.52 4.34 -0.26
CA ALA A 88 -8.79 3.54 -1.44
C ALA A 88 -9.03 4.42 -2.69
N SER A 89 -9.70 5.56 -2.53
CA SER A 89 -9.91 6.54 -3.60
C SER A 89 -8.60 7.15 -4.09
N PHE A 90 -7.70 7.51 -3.18
CA PHE A 90 -6.37 8.03 -3.53
C PHE A 90 -5.51 6.98 -4.21
N TYR A 91 -5.51 5.73 -3.73
CA TYR A 91 -4.77 4.63 -4.35
C TYR A 91 -5.25 4.38 -5.79
N LEU A 92 -6.57 4.34 -6.00
CA LEU A 92 -7.19 4.22 -7.32
C LEU A 92 -7.05 5.47 -8.21
N ARG A 93 -6.45 6.55 -7.70
CA ARG A 93 -6.41 7.88 -8.36
C ARG A 93 -7.80 8.36 -8.79
N ALA A 94 -8.83 8.02 -8.02
CA ALA A 94 -10.20 8.43 -8.26
C ALA A 94 -10.41 9.89 -7.84
N ARG A 95 -11.48 10.52 -8.37
CA ARG A 95 -11.90 11.86 -7.91
C ARG A 95 -12.23 11.85 -6.41
N TRP A 96 -12.00 12.99 -5.76
CA TRP A 96 -12.37 13.21 -4.35
C TRP A 96 -13.83 12.81 -4.09
N PRO A 97 -14.12 11.93 -3.12
CA PRO A 97 -15.42 11.29 -2.96
C PRO A 97 -16.47 12.16 -2.23
N TRP A 98 -16.50 13.47 -2.46
CA TRP A 98 -17.38 14.40 -1.73
C TRP A 98 -18.87 14.02 -1.77
N ARG A 99 -19.35 13.44 -2.89
CA ARG A 99 -20.75 13.01 -3.02
C ARG A 99 -21.12 11.94 -2.01
N TRP A 100 -20.20 11.01 -1.74
CA TRP A 100 -20.41 9.95 -0.75
C TRP A 100 -20.42 10.53 0.65
N LEU A 101 -19.46 11.42 0.96
CA LEU A 101 -19.39 12.09 2.26
C LEU A 101 -20.64 12.94 2.56
N VAL A 102 -21.17 13.64 1.56
CA VAL A 102 -22.42 14.40 1.70
C VAL A 102 -23.61 13.46 1.91
N ALA A 103 -23.73 12.39 1.11
CA ALA A 103 -24.82 11.43 1.25
C ALA A 103 -24.81 10.74 2.63
N GLU A 104 -23.63 10.39 3.13
CA GLU A 104 -23.47 9.80 4.46
C GLU A 104 -23.81 10.82 5.56
N SER A 105 -23.35 12.07 5.44
CA SER A 105 -23.70 13.15 6.38
C SER A 105 -25.21 13.37 6.46
N VAL A 106 -25.92 13.29 5.33
CA VAL A 106 -27.39 13.32 5.28
C VAL A 106 -27.98 12.09 5.99
N GLY A 107 -27.40 10.90 5.80
CA GLY A 107 -27.79 9.68 6.52
C GLY A 107 -27.60 9.78 8.04
N VAL A 108 -26.51 10.40 8.50
CA VAL A 108 -26.27 10.66 9.93
C VAL A 108 -27.30 11.65 10.48
N ALA A 109 -27.51 12.77 9.79
CA ALA A 109 -28.51 13.75 10.18
C ALA A 109 -29.92 13.13 10.25
N TRP A 110 -30.26 12.26 9.29
CA TRP A 110 -31.48 11.47 9.32
C TRP A 110 -31.54 10.57 10.54
N ALA A 111 -30.50 9.79 10.84
CA ALA A 111 -30.49 8.88 11.98
C ALA A 111 -30.72 9.63 13.31
N VAL A 112 -30.14 10.82 13.47
CA VAL A 112 -30.36 11.67 14.64
C VAL A 112 -31.81 12.13 14.73
N VAL A 113 -32.40 12.66 13.65
CA VAL A 113 -33.79 13.15 13.65
C VAL A 113 -34.79 12.00 13.83
N ALA A 114 -34.65 10.94 13.04
CA ALA A 114 -35.53 9.78 13.05
C ALA A 114 -35.49 9.03 14.39
N GLY A 115 -34.29 8.87 14.98
CA GLY A 115 -34.11 8.20 16.24
C GLY A 115 -34.51 9.05 17.44
N ALA A 116 -33.87 10.22 17.61
CA ALA A 116 -34.02 11.02 18.82
C ALA A 116 -35.30 11.88 18.83
N ALA A 117 -35.71 12.43 17.69
CA ALA A 117 -36.86 13.34 17.64
C ALA A 117 -38.19 12.62 17.34
N LEU A 118 -38.13 11.53 16.56
CA LEU A 118 -39.34 10.86 16.06
C LEU A 118 -39.56 9.45 16.63
N GLY A 119 -38.56 8.86 17.32
CA GLY A 119 -38.69 7.53 17.93
C GLY A 119 -38.99 6.41 16.92
N LEU A 120 -38.51 6.53 15.68
CA LEU A 120 -38.80 5.58 14.62
C LEU A 120 -38.09 4.23 14.83
N PRO A 121 -38.59 3.12 14.23
CA PRO A 121 -37.95 1.81 14.34
C PRO A 121 -36.50 1.81 13.83
N LEU A 122 -35.63 0.99 14.44
CA LEU A 122 -34.19 0.89 14.11
C LEU A 122 -33.93 0.76 12.60
N LEU A 123 -34.73 -0.06 11.90
CA LEU A 123 -34.66 -0.24 10.45
C LEU A 123 -34.74 1.11 9.72
N VAL A 124 -35.73 1.93 10.05
CA VAL A 124 -35.97 3.23 9.41
C VAL A 124 -34.86 4.24 9.75
N VAL A 125 -34.39 4.20 11.00
CA VAL A 125 -33.32 5.08 11.49
C VAL A 125 -32.00 4.82 10.78
N THR A 126 -31.64 3.54 10.60
CA THR A 126 -30.29 3.14 10.17
C THR A 126 -30.18 2.87 8.67
N LEU A 127 -31.28 2.51 7.99
CA LEU A 127 -31.27 2.10 6.58
C LEU A 127 -30.58 3.13 5.65
N PRO A 128 -30.86 4.45 5.70
CA PRO A 128 -30.22 5.39 4.77
C PRO A 128 -28.69 5.46 4.95
N LEU A 129 -28.22 5.48 6.20
CA LEU A 129 -26.79 5.56 6.51
C LEU A 129 -26.06 4.31 6.01
N PHE A 130 -26.56 3.13 6.38
CA PHE A 130 -25.94 1.86 6.01
C PHE A 130 -26.08 1.52 4.52
N ALA A 131 -27.15 1.99 3.86
CA ALA A 131 -27.28 1.88 2.41
C ALA A 131 -26.19 2.67 1.67
N VAL A 132 -25.91 3.91 2.10
CA VAL A 132 -24.86 4.75 1.52
C VAL A 132 -23.48 4.15 1.78
N LEU A 133 -23.18 3.80 3.03
CA LEU A 133 -21.90 3.20 3.41
C LEU A 133 -21.65 1.88 2.67
N GLY A 134 -22.64 0.98 2.67
CA GLY A 134 -22.56 -0.31 1.99
C GLY A 134 -22.34 -0.17 0.48
N ALA A 135 -23.06 0.74 -0.18
CA ALA A 135 -22.85 1.03 -1.60
C ALA A 135 -21.45 1.60 -1.90
N TRP A 136 -20.91 2.44 -1.02
CA TRP A 136 -19.56 2.99 -1.19
C TRP A 136 -18.48 1.91 -1.03
N LEU A 137 -18.60 1.08 0.01
CA LEU A 137 -17.75 -0.09 0.24
C LEU A 137 -17.75 -1.04 -0.96
N LEU A 138 -18.93 -1.43 -1.46
CA LEU A 138 -19.07 -2.27 -2.65
C LEU A 138 -18.41 -1.66 -3.89
N THR A 139 -18.63 -0.36 -4.12
CA THR A 139 -18.06 0.33 -5.28
C THR A 139 -16.54 0.31 -5.24
N ARG A 140 -15.93 0.60 -4.09
CA ARG A 140 -14.47 0.57 -3.93
C ARG A 140 -13.92 -0.85 -3.93
N GLY A 141 -14.63 -1.79 -3.32
CA GLY A 141 -14.28 -3.21 -3.35
C GLY A 141 -14.18 -3.75 -4.77
N VAL A 142 -15.22 -3.55 -5.59
CA VAL A 142 -15.25 -3.97 -7.00
C VAL A 142 -14.15 -3.31 -7.82
N GLN A 143 -13.89 -2.02 -7.59
CA GLN A 143 -12.82 -1.30 -8.31
C GLN A 143 -11.43 -1.83 -7.96
N LEU A 144 -11.16 -2.11 -6.68
CA LEU A 144 -9.89 -2.68 -6.24
C LEU A 144 -9.70 -4.12 -6.75
N SER A 145 -10.75 -4.94 -6.74
CA SER A 145 -10.69 -6.32 -7.26
C SER A 145 -10.37 -6.40 -8.76
N ARG A 146 -10.51 -5.31 -9.52
CA ARG A 146 -10.13 -5.24 -10.95
C ARG A 146 -8.64 -4.96 -11.15
N LEU A 147 -7.91 -4.53 -10.13
CA LEU A 147 -6.47 -4.34 -10.23
C LEU A 147 -5.76 -5.70 -10.21
N SER A 148 -4.56 -5.73 -10.79
CA SER A 148 -3.64 -6.87 -10.65
C SER A 148 -3.04 -6.91 -9.25
N GLY A 149 -2.63 -8.10 -8.79
CA GLY A 149 -1.98 -8.28 -7.49
C GLY A 149 -2.88 -8.95 -6.46
N VAL A 150 -2.29 -9.76 -5.58
CA VAL A 150 -3.03 -10.51 -4.56
C VAL A 150 -3.62 -9.55 -3.52
N GLY A 151 -2.85 -8.53 -3.12
CA GLY A 151 -3.31 -7.53 -2.15
C GLY A 151 -4.60 -6.84 -2.57
N ALA A 152 -4.70 -6.44 -3.85
CA ALA A 152 -5.88 -5.75 -4.38
C ALA A 152 -7.11 -6.66 -4.44
N LYS A 153 -6.93 -7.94 -4.78
CA LYS A 153 -8.01 -8.94 -4.76
C LYS A 153 -8.52 -9.19 -3.35
N VAL A 154 -7.60 -9.34 -2.38
CA VAL A 154 -7.93 -9.56 -0.95
C VAL A 154 -8.66 -8.35 -0.38
N ALA A 155 -8.09 -7.15 -0.51
CA ALA A 155 -8.71 -5.92 0.00
C ALA A 155 -10.06 -5.65 -0.68
N GLY A 156 -10.13 -5.82 -2.00
CA GLY A 156 -11.35 -5.59 -2.76
C GLY A 156 -12.48 -6.55 -2.38
N ALA A 157 -12.17 -7.85 -2.23
CA ALA A 157 -13.15 -8.83 -1.79
C ALA A 157 -13.63 -8.56 -0.36
N ALA A 158 -12.72 -8.25 0.56
CA ALA A 158 -13.06 -7.96 1.95
C ALA A 158 -13.90 -6.66 2.08
N LEU A 159 -13.62 -5.63 1.28
CA LEU A 159 -14.47 -4.43 1.20
C LEU A 159 -15.86 -4.74 0.66
N CYS A 160 -15.97 -5.62 -0.35
CA CYS A 160 -17.29 -6.05 -0.84
C CYS A 160 -18.06 -6.81 0.24
N LEU A 161 -17.42 -7.73 0.95
CA LEU A 161 -18.03 -8.47 2.05
C LEU A 161 -18.45 -7.54 3.19
N TRP A 162 -17.63 -6.54 3.52
CA TRP A 162 -17.98 -5.55 4.53
C TRP A 162 -19.14 -4.66 4.05
N GLY A 163 -19.19 -4.32 2.76
CA GLY A 163 -20.31 -3.60 2.18
C GLY A 163 -21.62 -4.38 2.30
N LEU A 164 -21.61 -5.68 2.00
CA LEU A 164 -22.77 -6.56 2.20
C LEU A 164 -23.16 -6.66 3.68
N HIS A 165 -22.18 -6.82 4.56
CA HIS A 165 -22.40 -6.85 6.00
C HIS A 165 -22.97 -5.53 6.54
N ALA A 166 -22.54 -4.39 6.02
CA ALA A 166 -23.13 -3.09 6.36
C ALA A 166 -24.60 -3.02 5.90
N LEU A 167 -24.92 -3.54 4.72
CA LEU A 167 -26.29 -3.52 4.18
C LEU A 167 -27.27 -4.42 4.93
N ASP A 168 -26.80 -5.51 5.54
CA ASP A 168 -27.67 -6.41 6.32
C ASP A 168 -28.04 -5.84 7.70
N PHE A 169 -27.20 -4.96 8.25
CA PHE A 169 -27.32 -4.47 9.63
C PHE A 169 -28.69 -3.87 9.98
N PRO A 170 -29.33 -3.02 9.14
CA PRO A 170 -30.66 -2.48 9.45
C PRO A 170 -31.73 -3.56 9.66
N PHE A 171 -31.54 -4.74 9.07
CA PHE A 171 -32.48 -5.86 9.13
C PHE A 171 -32.19 -6.81 10.28
N VAL A 172 -30.92 -7.05 10.62
CA VAL A 172 -30.54 -8.06 11.62
C VAL A 172 -30.00 -7.48 12.93
N GLY A 173 -29.62 -6.20 12.96
CA GLY A 173 -28.97 -5.54 14.10
C GLY A 173 -29.85 -5.37 15.34
N HIS A 174 -31.16 -5.58 15.21
CA HIS A 174 -32.07 -5.62 16.36
C HIS A 174 -32.07 -6.99 17.07
N LEU A 175 -31.52 -8.05 16.45
CA LEU A 175 -31.45 -9.38 17.01
C LEU A 175 -30.21 -9.49 17.93
N GLU A 176 -30.44 -9.55 19.25
CA GLU A 176 -29.37 -9.57 20.26
C GLU A 176 -28.38 -10.71 20.05
N TRP A 177 -28.86 -11.89 19.64
CA TRP A 177 -27.99 -13.05 19.42
C TRP A 177 -27.09 -12.93 18.17
N VAL A 178 -27.43 -12.05 17.21
CA VAL A 178 -26.64 -11.84 15.99
C VAL A 178 -25.52 -10.82 16.22
N ARG A 179 -25.75 -9.82 17.07
CA ARG A 179 -24.81 -8.70 17.29
C ARG A 179 -23.36 -9.13 17.54
N PRO A 180 -23.07 -10.13 18.39
CA PRO A 180 -21.69 -10.51 18.65
C PRO A 180 -20.99 -11.12 17.44
N TRP A 181 -21.73 -11.87 16.60
CA TRP A 181 -21.22 -12.43 15.35
C TRP A 181 -20.98 -11.35 14.31
N GLY A 182 -21.87 -10.37 14.20
CA GLY A 182 -21.69 -9.22 13.31
C GLY A 182 -20.42 -8.45 13.66
N THR A 183 -20.21 -8.14 14.95
CA THR A 183 -18.97 -7.49 15.42
C THR A 183 -17.74 -8.31 15.06
N MET A 184 -17.75 -9.63 15.28
CA MET A 184 -16.62 -10.50 14.94
C MET A 184 -16.34 -10.51 13.42
N VAL A 185 -17.37 -10.55 12.58
CA VAL A 185 -17.22 -10.47 11.12
C VAL A 185 -16.59 -9.14 10.71
N ALA A 186 -17.07 -8.02 11.26
CA ALA A 186 -16.51 -6.70 10.98
C ALA A 186 -15.01 -6.61 11.37
N GLU A 187 -14.64 -7.13 12.55
CA GLU A 187 -13.25 -7.15 13.05
C GLU A 187 -12.30 -8.00 12.18
N VAL A 188 -12.77 -9.15 11.68
CA VAL A 188 -12.00 -9.96 10.75
C VAL A 188 -11.84 -9.23 9.42
N LEU A 189 -12.91 -8.64 8.89
CA LEU A 189 -12.89 -7.94 7.62
C LEU A 189 -11.96 -6.72 7.64
N ILE A 190 -12.00 -5.88 8.68
CA ILE A 190 -11.08 -4.73 8.79
C ILE A 190 -9.61 -5.17 8.83
N THR A 191 -9.32 -6.28 9.52
CA THR A 191 -7.96 -6.87 9.57
C THR A 191 -7.51 -7.34 8.19
N VAL A 192 -8.38 -8.04 7.46
CA VAL A 192 -8.12 -8.53 6.10
C VAL A 192 -7.93 -7.35 5.12
N ILE A 193 -8.73 -6.29 5.25
CA ILE A 193 -8.60 -5.08 4.43
C ILE A 193 -7.24 -4.42 4.68
N GLY A 194 -6.85 -4.25 5.95
CA GLY A 194 -5.56 -3.65 6.31
C GLY A 194 -4.38 -4.45 5.77
N THR A 195 -4.43 -5.77 5.90
CA THR A 195 -3.44 -6.68 5.32
C THR A 195 -3.39 -6.55 3.79
N GLY A 196 -4.55 -6.51 3.13
CA GLY A 196 -4.63 -6.30 1.68
C GLY A 196 -4.03 -4.97 1.23
N PHE A 197 -4.24 -3.89 1.98
CA PHE A 197 -3.64 -2.58 1.70
C PHE A 197 -2.12 -2.57 1.87
N ILE A 198 -1.59 -3.25 2.89
CA ILE A 198 -0.13 -3.43 3.06
C ILE A 198 0.45 -4.15 1.83
N LEU A 199 -0.17 -5.24 1.40
CA LEU A 199 0.25 -5.97 0.20
C LEU A 199 0.15 -5.12 -1.06
N MET A 200 -0.92 -4.33 -1.21
CA MET A 200 -1.07 -3.39 -2.34
C MET A 200 0.02 -2.33 -2.38
N HIS A 201 0.46 -1.84 -1.21
CA HIS A 201 1.56 -0.90 -1.12
C HIS A 201 2.88 -1.57 -1.53
N ALA A 202 3.17 -2.76 -1.00
CA ALA A 202 4.36 -3.53 -1.35
C ALA A 202 4.43 -3.87 -2.85
N ASP A 203 3.34 -4.36 -3.44
CA ASP A 203 3.23 -4.66 -4.88
C ASP A 203 3.46 -3.39 -5.72
N GLY A 204 2.91 -2.25 -5.28
CA GLY A 204 3.08 -0.96 -5.93
C GLY A 204 4.53 -0.50 -5.96
N THR A 205 5.20 -0.54 -4.80
CA THR A 205 6.62 -0.15 -4.67
C THR A 205 7.53 -1.07 -5.48
N ARG A 206 7.27 -2.38 -5.47
CA ARG A 206 8.01 -3.35 -6.30
C ARG A 206 7.86 -3.05 -7.79
N LEU A 207 6.64 -2.81 -8.26
CA LEU A 207 6.39 -2.53 -9.67
C LEU A 207 7.00 -1.18 -10.11
N GLU A 208 7.00 -0.18 -9.24
CA GLU A 208 7.69 1.09 -9.48
C GLU A 208 9.20 0.89 -9.63
N ALA A 209 9.81 0.06 -8.77
CA ALA A 209 11.24 -0.27 -8.84
C ALA A 209 11.59 -1.04 -10.12
N GLU A 210 10.82 -2.07 -10.49
CA GLU A 210 11.02 -2.84 -11.72
C GLU A 210 10.90 -1.95 -12.97
N ARG A 211 9.90 -1.05 -13.00
CA ARG A 211 9.73 -0.08 -14.10
C ARG A 211 10.83 0.98 -14.15
N SER A 212 11.46 1.31 -13.02
CA SER A 212 12.59 2.23 -12.97
C SER A 212 13.84 1.55 -13.51
N ALA A 213 14.10 0.30 -13.12
CA ALA A 213 15.21 -0.49 -13.62
C ALA A 213 15.14 -0.67 -15.14
N GLN A 214 13.97 -1.09 -15.67
CA GLN A 214 13.76 -1.23 -17.12
C GLN A 214 13.91 0.08 -17.89
N ARG A 215 13.52 1.22 -17.30
CA ARG A 215 13.69 2.53 -17.93
C ARG A 215 15.17 2.93 -17.98
N LEU A 216 15.92 2.64 -16.93
CA LEU A 216 17.35 2.92 -16.88
C LEU A 216 18.13 2.04 -17.87
N GLU A 217 17.83 0.75 -17.93
CA GLU A 217 18.38 -0.19 -18.91
C GLU A 217 18.16 0.30 -20.34
N ARG A 218 16.91 0.65 -20.68
CA ARG A 218 16.59 1.22 -22.01
C ARG A 218 17.28 2.54 -22.29
N PHE A 219 17.55 3.36 -21.28
CA PHE A 219 18.24 4.63 -21.48
C PHE A 219 19.70 4.40 -21.87
N PHE A 220 20.39 3.46 -21.21
CA PHE A 220 21.77 3.12 -21.54
C PHE A 220 21.88 2.38 -22.87
N ASP A 221 20.99 1.44 -23.16
CA ASP A 221 21.04 0.63 -24.39
C ASP A 221 20.71 1.41 -25.66
N ASN A 222 19.90 2.46 -25.56
CA ASN A 222 19.58 3.32 -26.70
C ASN A 222 20.49 4.55 -26.82
N ALA A 223 21.48 4.71 -25.93
CA ALA A 223 22.47 5.78 -26.06
C ALA A 223 23.33 5.52 -27.31
N ILE A 224 23.60 6.56 -28.10
CA ILE A 224 24.51 6.46 -29.25
C ILE A 224 25.96 6.38 -28.78
N GLU A 225 26.27 6.96 -27.62
CA GLU A 225 27.61 6.93 -27.02
C GLU A 225 27.87 5.59 -26.34
N GLY A 226 29.11 5.10 -26.44
CA GLY A 226 29.56 3.94 -25.68
C GLY A 226 29.65 4.27 -24.19
N ILE A 227 28.87 3.58 -23.38
CA ILE A 227 28.81 3.76 -21.93
C ILE A 227 29.23 2.45 -21.28
N PHE A 228 30.19 2.54 -20.35
CA PHE A 228 30.60 1.40 -19.54
C PHE A 228 30.89 1.80 -18.11
N ALA A 229 30.87 0.80 -17.23
CA ALA A 229 31.48 0.88 -15.91
C ALA A 229 32.54 -0.21 -15.82
N SER A 230 33.66 0.09 -15.16
CA SER A 230 34.73 -0.87 -14.94
C SER A 230 35.24 -0.81 -13.52
N THR A 231 35.81 -1.91 -13.05
CA THR A 231 36.61 -1.93 -11.84
C THR A 231 37.96 -1.22 -12.06
N ALA A 232 38.62 -0.80 -10.98
CA ALA A 232 39.93 -0.15 -11.07
C ALA A 232 41.00 -1.06 -11.73
N ASP A 233 40.94 -2.37 -11.46
CA ASP A 233 41.79 -3.41 -12.06
C ASP A 233 41.48 -3.73 -13.52
N GLY A 234 40.51 -3.06 -14.14
CA GLY A 234 40.29 -3.11 -15.58
C GLY A 234 39.38 -4.21 -16.06
N ARG A 235 38.43 -4.67 -15.23
CA ARG A 235 37.34 -5.53 -15.70
C ARG A 235 36.10 -4.70 -15.96
N PHE A 236 35.42 -4.97 -17.06
CA PHE A 236 34.10 -4.39 -17.29
C PHE A 236 33.10 -4.94 -16.25
N VAL A 237 32.30 -4.02 -15.69
CA VAL A 237 31.17 -4.32 -14.80
C VAL A 237 29.86 -4.18 -15.57
N PHE A 238 29.83 -3.24 -16.51
CA PHE A 238 28.68 -2.96 -17.36
C PHE A 238 29.18 -2.39 -18.68
N VAL A 239 28.54 -2.77 -19.79
CA VAL A 239 28.72 -2.17 -21.11
C VAL A 239 27.34 -2.01 -21.75
N ASN A 240 27.09 -0.87 -22.39
CA ASN A 240 25.88 -0.71 -23.19
C ASN A 240 26.07 -1.24 -24.62
N ARG A 241 24.95 -1.40 -25.33
CA ARG A 241 24.95 -1.88 -26.72
C ARG A 241 25.81 -1.04 -27.67
N ALA A 242 25.81 0.29 -27.54
CA ALA A 242 26.59 1.15 -28.43
C ALA A 242 28.10 0.92 -28.30
N LEU A 243 28.62 0.69 -27.09
CA LEU A 243 30.03 0.39 -26.92
C LEU A 243 30.41 -0.96 -27.57
N VAL A 244 29.54 -1.97 -27.44
CA VAL A 244 29.71 -3.29 -28.09
C VAL A 244 29.83 -3.11 -29.60
N GLU A 245 28.91 -2.35 -30.21
CA GLU A 245 28.90 -2.08 -31.65
C GLU A 245 30.12 -1.23 -32.09
N MET A 246 30.49 -0.20 -31.33
CA MET A 246 31.67 0.64 -31.62
C MET A 246 32.98 -0.16 -31.64
N LEU A 247 33.16 -1.02 -30.64
CA LEU A 247 34.36 -1.84 -30.51
C LEU A 247 34.35 -3.07 -31.44
N GLY A 248 33.26 -3.30 -32.16
CA GLY A 248 33.15 -4.36 -33.17
C GLY A 248 32.89 -5.76 -32.61
N TYR A 249 32.40 -5.86 -31.37
CA TYR A 249 32.01 -7.13 -30.77
C TYR A 249 30.54 -7.46 -31.06
N GLU A 250 30.19 -8.74 -31.06
CA GLU A 250 28.81 -9.17 -31.35
C GLU A 250 27.93 -9.19 -30.09
N ARG A 251 28.51 -9.51 -28.93
CA ARG A 251 27.76 -9.69 -27.69
C ARG A 251 28.43 -8.97 -26.52
N PRO A 252 27.65 -8.42 -25.56
CA PRO A 252 28.18 -7.80 -24.35
C PRO A 252 29.11 -8.73 -23.55
N GLU A 253 28.82 -10.04 -23.53
CA GLU A 253 29.62 -11.02 -22.79
C GLU A 253 31.05 -11.13 -23.32
N ASP A 254 31.25 -10.85 -24.61
CA ASP A 254 32.57 -10.90 -25.23
C ASP A 254 33.46 -9.76 -24.72
N LEU A 255 32.87 -8.58 -24.44
CA LEU A 255 33.57 -7.47 -23.77
C LEU A 255 33.74 -7.73 -22.27
N LEU A 256 32.72 -8.25 -21.59
CA LEU A 256 32.76 -8.48 -20.13
C LEU A 256 33.87 -9.46 -19.70
N GLY A 257 34.31 -10.32 -20.61
CA GLY A 257 35.43 -11.24 -20.38
C GLY A 257 36.84 -10.62 -20.53
N LEU A 258 36.95 -9.41 -21.07
CA LEU A 258 38.23 -8.78 -21.37
C LEU A 258 38.83 -8.04 -20.18
N ASN A 259 40.15 -7.95 -20.18
CA ASN A 259 40.88 -6.97 -19.41
C ASN A 259 41.04 -5.68 -20.23
N ILE A 260 40.38 -4.61 -19.80
CA ILE A 260 40.38 -3.30 -20.46
C ILE A 260 41.80 -2.78 -20.69
N ARG A 261 42.71 -3.00 -19.72
CA ARG A 261 44.10 -2.51 -19.81
C ARG A 261 44.88 -3.23 -20.91
N GLU A 262 44.80 -4.55 -20.93
CA GLU A 262 45.64 -5.39 -21.82
C GLU A 262 45.02 -5.57 -23.21
N ASP A 263 43.70 -5.78 -23.25
CA ASP A 263 43.00 -6.22 -24.45
C ASP A 263 42.41 -5.04 -25.24
N LEU A 264 42.06 -3.94 -24.56
CA LEU A 264 41.30 -2.85 -25.18
C LEU A 264 42.10 -1.55 -25.38
N TYR A 265 42.98 -1.15 -24.46
CA TYR A 265 43.81 0.04 -24.68
C TYR A 265 44.94 -0.26 -25.66
N ALA A 266 45.16 0.62 -26.65
CA ALA A 266 46.29 0.48 -27.57
C ALA A 266 47.64 0.62 -26.85
N ASP A 267 47.70 1.49 -25.84
CA ASP A 267 48.80 1.68 -24.89
C ASP A 267 48.30 1.40 -23.45
N PRO A 268 48.66 0.26 -22.83
CA PRO A 268 48.28 -0.07 -21.45
C PRO A 268 48.70 0.99 -20.42
N GLU A 269 49.82 1.70 -20.63
CA GLU A 269 50.29 2.73 -19.70
C GLU A 269 49.44 4.02 -19.80
N GLU A 270 48.79 4.26 -20.95
CA GLU A 270 47.85 5.36 -21.12
C GLU A 270 46.65 5.22 -20.18
N ARG A 271 46.12 3.99 -20.04
CA ARG A 271 45.05 3.71 -19.08
C ARG A 271 45.48 4.01 -17.64
N ASP A 272 46.68 3.59 -17.27
CA ASP A 272 47.19 3.76 -15.90
C ASP A 272 47.30 5.26 -15.56
N ARG A 273 47.74 6.09 -16.51
CA ARG A 273 47.76 7.56 -16.38
C ARG A 273 46.35 8.15 -16.20
N ILE A 274 45.40 7.73 -17.03
CA ILE A 274 43.99 8.21 -16.98
C ILE A 274 43.35 7.86 -15.63
N ILE A 275 43.57 6.65 -15.11
CA ILE A 275 43.00 6.23 -13.83
C ILE A 275 43.64 6.97 -12.66
N ALA A 276 44.96 7.18 -12.68
CA ALA A 276 45.65 7.95 -11.66
C ALA A 276 45.09 9.39 -11.59
N GLU A 277 44.96 10.05 -12.75
CA GLU A 277 44.41 11.41 -12.81
C GLU A 277 42.93 11.48 -12.39
N HIS A 278 42.13 10.48 -12.77
CA HIS A 278 40.75 10.38 -12.31
C HIS A 278 40.64 10.22 -10.79
N GLY A 279 41.52 9.44 -10.16
CA GLY A 279 41.56 9.26 -8.70
C GLY A 279 41.82 10.56 -7.94
N GLU A 280 42.55 11.50 -8.53
CA GLU A 280 42.83 12.82 -7.93
C GLU A 280 41.70 13.84 -8.14
N ARG A 281 41.03 13.79 -9.30
CA ARG A 281 40.09 14.84 -9.76
C ARG A 281 38.62 14.46 -9.72
N GLY A 282 38.30 13.17 -9.64
CA GLY A 282 36.94 12.61 -9.62
C GLY A 282 36.19 12.66 -10.96
N ILE A 283 36.38 13.67 -11.80
CA ILE A 283 35.84 13.74 -13.17
C ILE A 283 36.97 14.11 -14.11
N LEU A 284 37.13 13.34 -15.19
CA LEU A 284 38.17 13.54 -16.19
C LEU A 284 37.57 13.45 -17.59
N ARG A 285 38.09 14.27 -18.51
CA ARG A 285 37.90 14.08 -19.94
C ARG A 285 39.26 13.72 -20.52
N ALA A 286 39.35 12.55 -21.12
CA ALA A 286 40.57 12.05 -21.74
C ALA A 286 40.25 11.52 -23.13
N HIS A 287 41.27 11.54 -23.99
CA HIS A 287 41.23 10.87 -25.28
C HIS A 287 42.17 9.68 -25.15
N ALA A 288 41.71 8.50 -25.56
CA ALA A 288 42.50 7.28 -25.53
C ALA A 288 42.27 6.55 -26.85
N ARG A 289 43.28 5.78 -27.29
CA ARG A 289 43.13 4.91 -28.46
C ARG A 289 42.78 3.51 -28.01
N LEU A 290 41.69 2.97 -28.57
CA LEU A 290 41.19 1.65 -28.23
C LEU A 290 41.38 0.68 -29.38
N ARG A 291 41.67 -0.59 -29.09
CA ARG A 291 41.70 -1.67 -30.06
C ARG A 291 40.30 -2.26 -30.24
N ARG A 292 39.88 -2.40 -31.49
CA ARG A 292 38.63 -3.06 -31.89
C ARG A 292 38.85 -4.57 -32.04
N ALA A 293 37.76 -5.33 -32.11
CA ALA A 293 37.81 -6.80 -32.26
C ALA A 293 38.53 -7.27 -33.55
N ASP A 294 38.52 -6.46 -34.60
CA ASP A 294 39.21 -6.70 -35.87
C ASP A 294 40.69 -6.28 -35.86
N GLY A 295 41.16 -5.68 -34.75
CA GLY A 295 42.54 -5.23 -34.56
C GLY A 295 42.79 -3.79 -35.03
N GLU A 296 41.80 -3.07 -35.57
CA GLU A 296 41.93 -1.65 -35.88
C GLU A 296 41.89 -0.78 -34.60
N GLU A 297 42.51 0.39 -34.64
CA GLU A 297 42.45 1.38 -33.55
C GLU A 297 41.29 2.36 -33.77
N LEU A 298 40.50 2.60 -32.72
CA LEU A 298 39.45 3.62 -32.60
C LEU A 298 39.96 4.82 -31.79
#